data_AF-D4CZX7-F1
#
_entry.id   AF-D4CZX7-F1
#
_cell.length_a   1.000
_cell.length_b   1.000
_cell.length_c   1.000
_cell.angle_alpha   90.00
_cell.angle_beta   90.00
_cell.angle_gamma   90.00
#
_symmetry.space_group_name_H-M   'P 1'
#
loop_
_entity.id
_entity.type
_entity.pdbx_description
1 polymer ?
#
loop_
_entity_poly.entity_id
_entity_poly.type
_entity_poly.pdbx_seq_one_letter_code
_entity_poly.pdbx_strand_id
1 'polypeptide(L)'
;MSSTSQFTDAQLLGQSVVLLPRGSDAFDLDVVLDQKRRIVTLSEDQSTVTFPDGDTYAIPKNTKLTNSAGGTTTNSMRVETGTDLASMLDTSASFSASYAGVSASTSSQYSYSHSLSTAKVYGVMSVDHRSFFLELDYDGSPVVLKVNNELTKTETKENFELHVKAEYNGIADVSGDVSIKQSSDYKAYRQTRENQVYVRGGTDASRVELSTSQPDNNPEEYRKTFNEWAQTLNNSNTASLVNIRVDSIGNSLRKSGNPDYEPAARKLIDALGYISALRVIQGQISVESFGTTEQPEYTCSLHNVPGMQLKYISAGLGNLSPVNQEPTSLKLRLQANPTPSSEPDVIVPQSGTSAWANVQVTTPQEASVVHLEKPTSKGWYSLVLDLQPGGPKVQSTVDDKQTTRDIPVDSLAISGTYGT
;
A
#
# COMPACT_ATOMS: atom_id res chain seq x y z
N MET A 1 -44.00 -22.78 12.25
CA MET A 1 -43.35 -21.46 12.37
C MET A 1 -41.94 -21.66 11.86
N SER A 2 -41.60 -21.13 10.69
CA SER A 2 -40.23 -21.18 10.18
C SER A 2 -39.39 -20.24 11.05
N SER A 3 -38.37 -20.75 11.73
CA SER A 3 -37.41 -19.90 12.44
C SER A 3 -36.67 -19.08 11.39
N THR A 4 -36.96 -17.78 11.29
CA THR A 4 -36.19 -16.88 10.43
C THR A 4 -34.73 -16.93 10.87
N SER A 5 -33.84 -17.34 9.97
CA SER A 5 -32.40 -17.39 10.20
C SER A 5 -31.87 -15.97 10.39
N GLN A 6 -31.01 -15.77 11.40
CA GLN A 6 -30.34 -14.49 11.61
C GLN A 6 -29.14 -14.39 10.65
N PHE A 7 -29.00 -13.25 9.97
CA PHE A 7 -27.80 -12.99 9.17
C PHE A 7 -26.69 -12.45 10.08
N THR A 8 -25.67 -13.27 10.34
CA THR A 8 -24.64 -12.99 11.36
C THR A 8 -23.68 -11.88 10.97
N ASP A 9 -23.43 -11.69 9.68
CA ASP A 9 -22.43 -10.73 9.20
C ASP A 9 -22.88 -9.27 9.34
N ALA A 10 -24.15 -9.03 9.68
CA ALA A 10 -24.61 -7.71 10.11
C ALA A 10 -23.79 -7.15 11.29
N GLN A 11 -23.19 -8.01 12.12
CA GLN A 11 -22.34 -7.61 13.25
C GLN A 11 -21.04 -6.88 12.84
N LEU A 12 -20.65 -6.99 11.56
CA LEU A 12 -19.47 -6.32 10.99
C LEU A 12 -19.72 -4.82 10.75
N LEU A 13 -20.99 -4.40 10.67
CA LEU A 13 -21.35 -2.99 10.55
C LEU A 13 -21.07 -2.22 11.84
N GLY A 14 -20.78 -0.92 11.68
CA GLY A 14 -20.57 -0.01 12.81
C GLY A 14 -19.25 -0.21 13.56
N GLN A 15 -18.30 -0.91 12.96
CA GLN A 15 -16.97 -1.15 13.51
C GLN A 15 -15.98 -0.09 13.00
N SER A 16 -15.11 0.41 13.87
CA SER A 16 -13.88 1.07 13.46
C SER A 16 -12.90 0.02 12.93
N VAL A 17 -12.14 0.37 11.91
CA VAL A 17 -11.09 -0.48 11.34
C VAL A 17 -9.78 0.31 11.22
N VAL A 18 -8.66 -0.40 11.25
CA VAL A 18 -7.35 0.17 10.91
C VAL A 18 -7.09 -0.14 9.44
N LEU A 19 -7.16 0.90 8.60
CA LEU A 19 -6.86 0.76 7.17
C LEU A 19 -5.34 0.69 6.96
N LEU A 20 -4.88 -0.31 6.19
CA LEU A 20 -3.47 -0.51 5.81
C LEU A 20 -2.48 -0.38 6.98
N PRO A 21 -2.55 -1.26 8.00
CA PRO A 21 -1.55 -1.27 9.06
C PRO A 21 -0.14 -1.43 8.47
N ARG A 22 0.86 -0.77 9.08
CA ARG A 22 2.21 -0.68 8.51
C ARG A 22 2.78 -2.06 8.19
N GLY A 23 3.18 -2.27 6.93
CA GLY A 23 3.79 -3.50 6.46
C GLY A 23 2.80 -4.64 6.19
N SER A 24 1.49 -4.38 6.24
CA SER A 24 0.48 -5.36 5.81
C SER A 24 0.30 -5.38 4.30
N ASP A 25 -0.12 -6.53 3.81
CA ASP A 25 -0.68 -6.62 2.47
C ASP A 25 -1.94 -5.74 2.38
N ALA A 26 -2.01 -4.96 1.32
CA ALA A 26 -3.11 -4.03 1.07
C ALA A 26 -4.38 -4.73 0.55
N PHE A 27 -4.23 -5.98 0.10
CA PHE A 27 -5.26 -6.78 -0.54
C PHE A 27 -5.81 -7.86 0.40
N ASP A 28 -5.16 -8.07 1.55
CA ASP A 28 -5.66 -8.97 2.58
C ASP A 28 -6.64 -8.25 3.52
N LEU A 29 -7.93 -8.42 3.21
CA LEU A 29 -9.01 -7.85 4.01
C LEU A 29 -9.05 -8.37 5.46
N ASP A 30 -8.51 -9.56 5.75
CA ASP A 30 -8.51 -10.07 7.14
C ASP A 30 -7.66 -9.20 8.05
N VAL A 31 -6.55 -8.68 7.53
CA VAL A 31 -5.68 -7.77 8.29
C VAL A 31 -6.42 -6.49 8.68
N VAL A 32 -7.29 -5.98 7.81
CA VAL A 32 -8.11 -4.80 8.09
C VAL A 32 -9.20 -5.11 9.14
N LEU A 33 -9.71 -6.34 9.14
CA LEU A 33 -10.80 -6.79 10.02
C LEU A 33 -10.33 -7.32 11.37
N ASP A 34 -9.03 -7.51 11.58
CA ASP A 34 -8.44 -8.02 12.82
C ASP A 34 -8.55 -7.01 13.97
N GLN A 35 -8.21 -5.74 13.70
CA GLN A 35 -8.21 -4.67 14.72
C GLN A 35 -9.48 -3.82 14.66
N LYS A 36 -10.63 -4.43 15.02
CA LYS A 36 -11.93 -3.76 15.01
C LYS A 36 -12.51 -3.45 16.39
N ARG A 37 -13.24 -2.33 16.51
CA ARG A 37 -14.01 -1.96 17.71
C ARG A 37 -15.36 -1.39 17.32
N ARG A 38 -16.42 -1.77 18.03
CA ARG A 38 -17.76 -1.25 17.75
C ARG A 38 -17.86 0.20 18.19
N ILE A 39 -18.14 1.08 17.24
CA ILE A 39 -18.33 2.52 17.45
C ILE A 39 -19.77 2.95 17.23
N VAL A 40 -20.53 2.17 16.45
CA VAL A 40 -21.96 2.36 16.21
C VAL A 40 -22.72 1.11 16.65
N THR A 41 -23.74 1.30 17.49
CA THR A 41 -24.57 0.21 18.00
C THR A 41 -25.61 -0.19 16.98
N LEU A 42 -25.76 -1.50 16.76
CA LEU A 42 -26.83 -2.07 15.95
C LEU A 42 -28.13 -2.11 16.77
N SER A 43 -29.25 -1.88 16.09
CA SER A 43 -30.57 -1.99 16.69
C SER A 43 -30.80 -3.39 17.26
N GLU A 44 -31.34 -3.48 18.47
CA GLU A 44 -31.80 -4.75 19.05
C GLU A 44 -33.01 -5.29 18.26
N ASP A 45 -33.89 -4.39 17.84
CA ASP A 45 -35.00 -4.71 16.95
C ASP A 45 -34.50 -5.20 15.60
N GLN A 46 -35.15 -6.22 15.05
CA GLN A 46 -34.86 -6.81 13.74
C GLN A 46 -35.92 -6.42 12.70
N SER A 47 -35.51 -6.37 11.45
CA SER A 47 -36.33 -6.38 10.24
C SER A 47 -36.06 -7.65 9.46
N THR A 48 -37.00 -8.03 8.59
CA THR A 48 -36.91 -9.23 7.77
C THR A 48 -36.73 -8.82 6.31
N VAL A 49 -35.69 -9.34 5.66
CA VAL A 49 -35.35 -9.01 4.27
C VAL A 49 -35.08 -10.27 3.46
N THR A 50 -35.41 -10.22 2.17
CA THR A 50 -35.16 -11.31 1.22
C THR A 50 -33.84 -11.07 0.47
N PHE A 51 -32.94 -12.04 0.57
CA PHE A 51 -31.63 -12.02 -0.07
C PHE A 51 -31.71 -12.48 -1.53
N PRO A 52 -30.64 -12.28 -2.33
CA PRO A 52 -30.64 -12.68 -3.75
C PRO A 52 -30.82 -14.18 -4.01
N ASP A 53 -30.62 -15.04 -3.01
CA ASP A 53 -30.89 -16.48 -3.07
C ASP A 53 -32.40 -16.82 -2.94
N GLY A 54 -33.24 -15.84 -2.62
CA GLY A 54 -34.67 -16.01 -2.36
C GLY A 54 -34.99 -16.37 -0.91
N ASP A 55 -33.98 -16.63 -0.09
CA ASP A 55 -34.15 -16.88 1.33
C ASP A 55 -34.34 -15.57 2.09
N THR A 56 -34.92 -15.69 3.27
CA THR A 56 -35.33 -14.54 4.08
C THR A 56 -34.63 -14.59 5.43
N TYR A 57 -33.96 -13.49 5.76
CA TYR A 57 -33.13 -13.39 6.96
C TYR A 57 -33.54 -12.21 7.83
N ALA A 58 -33.27 -12.32 9.13
CA ALA A 58 -33.40 -11.23 10.08
C ALA A 58 -32.11 -10.38 10.11
N ILE A 59 -32.25 -9.07 9.95
CA ILE A 59 -31.18 -8.06 10.07
C ILE A 59 -31.60 -6.96 11.06
N PRO A 60 -30.68 -6.22 11.70
CA PRO A 60 -31.04 -5.11 12.59
C PRO A 60 -31.85 -4.02 11.85
N LYS A 61 -32.84 -3.40 12.50
CA LYS A 61 -33.71 -2.37 11.87
C LYS A 61 -32.96 -1.16 11.33
N ASN A 62 -31.82 -0.80 11.92
CA ASN A 62 -30.98 0.29 11.43
C ASN A 62 -30.00 -0.18 10.36
N THR A 63 -30.34 -1.23 9.61
CA THR A 63 -29.57 -1.73 8.48
C THR A 63 -30.46 -1.91 7.26
N LYS A 64 -29.83 -1.79 6.08
CA LYS A 64 -30.50 -1.89 4.80
C LYS A 64 -29.74 -2.86 3.90
N LEU A 65 -30.49 -3.74 3.24
CA LEU A 65 -29.98 -4.61 2.19
C LEU A 65 -30.28 -3.99 0.82
N THR A 66 -29.26 -3.85 -0.01
CA THR A 66 -29.38 -3.49 -1.42
C THR A 66 -28.89 -4.67 -2.26
N ASN A 67 -29.81 -5.29 -3.00
CA ASN A 67 -29.46 -6.38 -3.91
C ASN A 67 -28.79 -5.81 -5.16
N SER A 68 -27.59 -6.30 -5.51
CA SER A 68 -27.01 -6.00 -6.82
C SER A 68 -27.60 -6.94 -7.87
N ALA A 69 -27.69 -6.48 -9.12
CA ALA A 69 -28.18 -7.32 -10.21
C ALA A 69 -27.27 -8.56 -10.34
N GLY A 70 -27.84 -9.75 -10.16
CA GLY A 70 -27.07 -10.99 -10.13
C GLY A 70 -26.22 -11.19 -11.40
N GLY A 71 -24.94 -11.47 -11.22
CA GLY A 71 -23.99 -11.73 -12.32
C GLY A 71 -22.57 -11.88 -11.83
N THR A 72 -21.69 -12.42 -12.68
CA THR A 72 -20.24 -12.32 -12.52
C THR A 72 -19.78 -11.01 -13.15
N THR A 73 -19.03 -10.20 -12.42
CA THR A 73 -18.34 -9.02 -12.99
C THR A 73 -16.85 -9.28 -12.94
N THR A 74 -16.22 -9.36 -14.10
CA THR A 74 -14.76 -9.41 -14.19
C THR A 74 -14.24 -8.01 -14.42
N ASN A 75 -13.53 -7.47 -13.42
CA ASN A 75 -12.80 -6.22 -13.59
C ASN A 75 -11.58 -6.49 -14.45
N SER A 76 -11.40 -5.70 -15.51
CA SER A 76 -10.28 -5.87 -16.43
C SER A 76 -8.95 -5.85 -15.69
N MET A 77 -8.00 -6.65 -16.15
CA MET A 77 -6.67 -6.63 -15.57
C MET A 77 -6.00 -5.26 -15.74
N ARG A 78 -5.23 -4.85 -14.74
CA ARG A 78 -4.53 -3.57 -14.70
C ARG A 78 -3.08 -3.78 -14.32
N VAL A 79 -2.14 -3.38 -15.18
CA VAL A 79 -0.71 -3.56 -14.93
C VAL A 79 -0.01 -2.22 -14.77
N GLU A 80 0.53 -1.95 -13.58
CA GLU A 80 0.95 -0.64 -13.12
C GLU A 80 2.17 -0.71 -12.21
N THR A 81 2.98 0.35 -12.15
CA THR A 81 4.07 0.40 -11.15
C THR A 81 3.49 0.50 -9.73
N GLY A 82 4.28 0.21 -8.68
CA GLY A 82 3.82 0.40 -7.31
C GLY A 82 3.32 1.81 -7.01
N THR A 83 4.00 2.81 -7.56
CA THR A 83 3.61 4.22 -7.43
C THR A 83 2.30 4.51 -8.16
N ASP A 84 2.16 4.05 -9.41
CA ASP A 84 0.96 4.29 -10.22
C ASP A 84 -0.26 3.58 -9.63
N LEU A 85 -0.09 2.31 -9.20
CA LEU A 85 -1.16 1.52 -8.59
C LEU A 85 -1.61 2.14 -7.26
N ALA A 86 -0.67 2.56 -6.41
CA ALA A 86 -1.00 3.25 -5.17
C ALA A 86 -1.79 4.53 -5.44
N SER A 87 -1.37 5.32 -6.44
CA SER A 87 -2.09 6.53 -6.86
C SER A 87 -3.51 6.24 -7.34
N MET A 88 -3.70 5.18 -8.13
CA MET A 88 -5.03 4.75 -8.59
C MET A 88 -5.94 4.29 -7.46
N LEU A 89 -5.41 3.51 -6.51
CA LEU A 89 -6.14 3.07 -5.33
C LEU A 89 -6.49 4.27 -4.41
N ASP A 90 -5.56 5.21 -4.22
CA ASP A 90 -5.78 6.42 -3.40
C ASP A 90 -6.80 7.39 -4.03
N THR A 91 -6.85 7.49 -5.37
CA THR A 91 -7.68 8.49 -6.08
C THR A 91 -9.06 7.99 -6.48
N SER A 92 -9.25 6.67 -6.63
CA SER A 92 -10.50 6.10 -7.11
C SER A 92 -11.07 5.10 -6.10
N ALA A 93 -12.04 5.55 -5.31
CA ALA A 93 -12.73 4.70 -4.34
C ALA A 93 -13.40 3.47 -4.99
N SER A 94 -13.89 3.60 -6.23
CA SER A 94 -14.43 2.47 -6.99
C SER A 94 -13.35 1.48 -7.43
N PHE A 95 -12.16 1.98 -7.79
CA PHE A 95 -11.02 1.12 -8.14
C PHE A 95 -10.51 0.40 -6.89
N SER A 96 -10.23 1.14 -5.81
CA SER A 96 -9.88 0.59 -4.50
C SER A 96 -10.90 -0.44 -4.01
N ALA A 97 -12.20 -0.19 -4.23
CA ALA A 97 -13.21 -1.19 -3.90
C ALA A 97 -13.14 -2.44 -4.76
N SER A 98 -13.04 -2.27 -6.08
CA SER A 98 -13.08 -3.37 -7.03
C SER A 98 -11.87 -4.28 -6.91
N TYR A 99 -10.69 -3.73 -6.64
CA TYR A 99 -9.46 -4.50 -6.58
C TYR A 99 -9.12 -4.82 -5.11
N ALA A 100 -8.92 -3.83 -4.23
CA ALA A 100 -8.35 -4.06 -2.90
C ALA A 100 -9.35 -4.40 -1.78
N GLY A 101 -10.65 -4.50 -2.09
CA GLY A 101 -11.67 -4.80 -1.09
C GLY A 101 -11.87 -3.68 -0.05
N VAL A 102 -11.34 -2.48 -0.27
CA VAL A 102 -11.54 -1.34 0.62
C VAL A 102 -11.90 -0.14 -0.24
N SER A 103 -13.05 0.46 0.01
CA SER A 103 -13.31 1.84 -0.44
C SER A 103 -13.42 2.73 0.77
N ALA A 104 -12.93 3.96 0.64
CA ALA A 104 -13.08 4.91 1.71
C ALA A 104 -13.57 6.26 1.18
N SER A 105 -14.30 6.98 2.03
CA SER A 105 -14.61 8.39 1.81
C SER A 105 -13.32 9.21 1.62
N THR A 106 -13.41 10.37 0.97
CA THR A 106 -12.27 11.31 0.79
C THR A 106 -11.63 11.77 2.11
N SER A 107 -12.32 11.57 3.23
CA SER A 107 -11.86 11.87 4.60
C SER A 107 -11.37 10.64 5.37
N SER A 108 -11.29 9.47 4.73
CA SER A 108 -10.67 8.26 5.29
C SER A 108 -9.32 8.05 4.60
N GLN A 109 -8.30 7.88 5.42
CA GLN A 109 -7.02 8.53 5.18
C GLN A 109 -5.90 7.56 5.38
N TYR A 110 -5.77 6.79 4.33
CA TYR A 110 -4.87 5.69 4.21
C TYR A 110 -4.24 5.90 2.83
N SER A 111 -2.96 5.56 2.72
CA SER A 111 -2.28 5.62 1.43
C SER A 111 -1.67 4.27 1.14
N TYR A 112 -2.01 3.74 -0.02
CA TYR A 112 -1.46 2.50 -0.55
C TYR A 112 0.06 2.62 -0.83
N SER A 113 0.63 3.83 -0.83
CA SER A 113 2.07 4.05 -1.02
C SER A 113 2.94 3.37 0.04
N HIS A 114 2.38 3.05 1.21
CA HIS A 114 3.09 2.38 2.30
C HIS A 114 3.08 0.86 2.20
N SER A 115 2.10 0.30 1.48
CA SER A 115 1.91 -1.15 1.32
C SER A 115 2.48 -1.65 -0.01
N LEU A 116 2.62 -0.76 -1.00
CA LEU A 116 3.13 -1.12 -2.33
C LEU A 116 4.58 -0.67 -2.51
N SER A 117 5.43 -1.60 -2.95
CA SER A 117 6.82 -1.32 -3.30
C SER A 117 6.91 -0.61 -4.65
N THR A 118 7.50 0.58 -4.65
CA THR A 118 7.79 1.40 -5.84
C THR A 118 8.76 0.73 -6.81
N ALA A 119 9.57 -0.22 -6.33
CA ALA A 119 10.59 -0.91 -7.12
C ALA A 119 10.07 -2.11 -7.94
N LYS A 120 8.77 -2.43 -7.88
CA LYS A 120 8.22 -3.51 -8.71
C LYS A 120 6.92 -3.10 -9.44
N VAL A 121 6.54 -3.77 -10.54
CA VAL A 121 5.31 -3.56 -11.38
C VAL A 121 4.16 -4.52 -11.06
N TYR A 122 3.07 -4.05 -10.47
CA TYR A 122 1.88 -4.83 -10.14
C TYR A 122 0.98 -5.14 -11.34
N GLY A 123 0.30 -6.29 -11.37
CA GLY A 123 -0.83 -6.54 -12.28
C GLY A 123 -2.05 -7.01 -11.49
N VAL A 124 -3.14 -6.27 -11.38
CA VAL A 124 -4.28 -6.64 -10.53
C VAL A 124 -5.45 -7.07 -11.39
N MET A 125 -6.14 -8.13 -10.99
CA MET A 125 -7.36 -8.62 -11.64
C MET A 125 -8.34 -9.05 -10.56
N SER A 126 -9.60 -8.70 -10.74
CA SER A 126 -10.65 -8.96 -9.77
C SER A 126 -11.89 -9.52 -10.45
N VAL A 127 -12.52 -10.49 -9.78
CA VAL A 127 -13.73 -11.17 -10.25
C VAL A 127 -14.75 -11.19 -9.12
N ASP A 128 -15.87 -10.51 -9.35
CA ASP A 128 -17.02 -10.46 -8.46
C ASP A 128 -18.06 -11.48 -8.92
N HIS A 129 -18.70 -12.20 -8.00
CA HIS A 129 -19.87 -13.02 -8.31
C HIS A 129 -21.02 -12.70 -7.36
N ARG A 130 -22.21 -12.37 -7.90
CA ARG A 130 -23.49 -12.19 -7.18
C ARG A 130 -23.34 -11.51 -5.82
N SER A 131 -22.99 -10.23 -5.82
CA SER A 131 -22.86 -9.44 -4.59
C SER A 131 -24.20 -8.87 -4.11
N PHE A 132 -24.32 -8.65 -2.82
CA PHE A 132 -25.34 -7.79 -2.23
C PHE A 132 -24.64 -6.85 -1.26
N PHE A 133 -25.28 -5.74 -0.95
CA PHE A 133 -24.74 -4.72 -0.06
C PHE A 133 -25.57 -4.68 1.21
N LEU A 134 -24.92 -4.80 2.35
CA LEU A 134 -25.53 -4.53 3.64
C LEU A 134 -24.96 -3.25 4.22
N GLU A 135 -25.84 -2.35 4.67
CA GLU A 135 -25.49 -0.98 5.01
C GLU A 135 -26.14 -0.55 6.33
N LEU A 136 -25.58 0.45 7.02
CA LEU A 136 -26.29 1.13 8.09
C LEU A 136 -27.28 2.14 7.51
N ASP A 137 -28.53 2.07 7.96
CA ASP A 137 -29.60 2.98 7.55
C ASP A 137 -29.57 4.24 8.43
N TYR A 138 -28.79 5.23 8.00
CA TYR A 138 -28.79 6.59 8.54
C TYR A 138 -29.23 7.55 7.41
N ASP A 139 -29.98 8.60 7.73
CA ASP A 139 -30.46 9.67 6.80
C ASP A 139 -29.33 10.46 6.08
N GLY A 140 -28.10 9.95 6.04
CA GLY A 140 -26.93 10.55 5.41
C GLY A 140 -25.95 9.52 4.86
N SER A 141 -26.13 9.19 3.57
CA SER A 141 -25.26 8.41 2.66
C SER A 141 -25.14 6.88 2.90
N PRO A 142 -25.27 6.07 1.83
CA PRO A 142 -25.19 4.60 1.89
C PRO A 142 -23.79 4.07 2.24
N VAL A 143 -23.69 3.05 3.12
CA VAL A 143 -22.45 2.33 3.49
C VAL A 143 -22.47 0.95 2.84
N VAL A 144 -21.77 0.79 1.73
CA VAL A 144 -21.95 -0.30 0.77
C VAL A 144 -20.92 -1.43 1.02
N LEU A 145 -21.35 -2.69 1.18
CA LEU A 145 -20.52 -3.89 1.38
C LEU A 145 -20.38 -4.73 0.09
N LYS A 146 -19.28 -4.64 -0.67
CA LYS A 146 -19.07 -5.45 -1.90
C LYS A 146 -18.18 -6.67 -1.61
N VAL A 147 -17.68 -7.39 -2.61
CA VAL A 147 -16.86 -8.60 -2.43
C VAL A 147 -15.82 -8.79 -3.57
N ASN A 148 -14.45 -8.79 -3.38
CA ASN A 148 -13.39 -9.08 -4.42
C ASN A 148 -11.94 -9.55 -4.02
N ASN A 149 -11.13 -9.99 -5.02
CA ASN A 149 -9.77 -10.60 -4.96
C ASN A 149 -8.76 -9.95 -5.95
N GLU A 150 -7.43 -10.05 -5.74
CA GLU A 150 -6.34 -9.56 -6.63
C GLU A 150 -5.12 -10.52 -6.73
N LEU A 151 -4.25 -10.40 -7.79
CA LEU A 151 -2.76 -10.31 -7.66
C LEU A 151 -1.88 -10.17 -8.93
N THR A 152 -0.57 -9.90 -8.69
CA THR A 152 0.43 -9.00 -9.35
C THR A 152 1.91 -9.48 -9.52
N LYS A 153 2.70 -8.85 -10.45
CA LYS A 153 4.21 -8.72 -10.64
C LYS A 153 5.07 -9.74 -11.44
N THR A 154 6.04 -9.43 -12.34
CA THR A 154 6.63 -8.22 -12.99
C THR A 154 7.21 -8.56 -14.40
N GLU A 155 6.89 -7.78 -15.45
CA GLU A 155 7.51 -7.74 -16.81
C GLU A 155 7.14 -6.36 -17.43
N THR A 156 7.44 -6.02 -18.71
CA THR A 156 6.87 -4.79 -19.32
C THR A 156 5.35 -4.81 -19.13
N LYS A 157 4.70 -3.65 -18.90
CA LYS A 157 3.26 -3.63 -18.56
C LYS A 157 2.44 -4.51 -19.52
N GLU A 158 2.77 -4.44 -20.80
CA GLU A 158 2.17 -5.21 -21.89
C GLU A 158 2.53 -6.70 -21.87
N ASN A 159 3.81 -7.09 -21.75
CA ASN A 159 4.17 -8.51 -21.71
C ASN A 159 3.68 -9.19 -20.43
N PHE A 160 3.75 -8.47 -19.31
CA PHE A 160 3.26 -8.94 -18.03
C PHE A 160 1.76 -9.23 -18.12
N GLU A 161 1.02 -8.31 -18.71
CA GLU A 161 -0.40 -8.49 -18.99
C GLU A 161 -0.65 -9.71 -19.90
N LEU A 162 0.15 -9.90 -20.94
CA LEU A 162 0.03 -11.07 -21.80
C LEU A 162 0.29 -12.38 -21.04
N HIS A 163 1.29 -12.43 -20.17
CA HIS A 163 1.61 -13.60 -19.36
C HIS A 163 0.52 -13.93 -18.34
N VAL A 164 0.02 -12.94 -17.60
CA VAL A 164 -1.07 -13.18 -16.64
C VAL A 164 -2.36 -13.61 -17.36
N LYS A 165 -2.72 -12.97 -18.48
CA LYS A 165 -3.89 -13.39 -19.29
C LYS A 165 -3.74 -14.82 -19.81
N ALA A 166 -2.55 -15.20 -20.26
CA ALA A 166 -2.28 -16.58 -20.69
C ALA A 166 -2.44 -17.56 -19.53
N GLU A 167 -1.86 -17.25 -18.36
CA GLU A 167 -1.94 -18.08 -17.15
C GLU A 167 -3.39 -18.33 -16.71
N TYR A 168 -4.19 -17.26 -16.60
CA TYR A 168 -5.58 -17.30 -16.15
C TYR A 168 -6.60 -17.53 -17.27
N ASN A 169 -6.16 -17.88 -18.48
CA ASN A 169 -7.04 -18.06 -19.63
C ASN A 169 -8.19 -19.07 -19.35
N GLY A 170 -9.42 -18.65 -19.59
CA GLY A 170 -10.63 -19.46 -19.38
C GLY A 170 -11.19 -19.41 -17.96
N ILE A 171 -10.62 -18.60 -17.07
CA ILE A 171 -11.18 -18.28 -15.74
C ILE A 171 -11.93 -16.96 -15.85
N ALA A 172 -13.19 -16.90 -15.37
CA ALA A 172 -13.97 -15.66 -15.28
C ALA A 172 -13.92 -14.75 -16.54
N ASP A 173 -14.05 -15.35 -17.72
CA ASP A 173 -14.00 -14.66 -19.03
C ASP A 173 -12.63 -14.05 -19.42
N VAL A 174 -11.56 -14.38 -18.72
CA VAL A 174 -10.20 -14.02 -19.13
C VAL A 174 -9.84 -14.74 -20.43
N SER A 175 -9.54 -13.96 -21.46
CA SER A 175 -9.05 -14.44 -22.75
C SER A 175 -7.59 -14.08 -22.91
N GLY A 176 -6.72 -15.09 -22.97
CA GLY A 176 -5.29 -14.94 -23.17
C GLY A 176 -4.77 -15.83 -24.29
N ASP A 177 -3.71 -15.38 -24.96
CA ASP A 177 -3.04 -16.19 -25.97
C ASP A 177 -2.20 -17.28 -25.29
N VAL A 178 -2.69 -18.52 -25.36
CA VAL A 178 -2.02 -19.69 -24.77
C VAL A 178 -0.71 -20.06 -25.46
N SER A 179 -0.45 -19.56 -26.68
CA SER A 179 0.81 -19.81 -27.39
C SER A 179 2.01 -19.19 -26.65
N ILE A 180 1.77 -18.12 -25.89
CA ILE A 180 2.78 -17.41 -25.12
C ILE A 180 3.40 -18.33 -24.06
N LYS A 181 2.67 -19.34 -23.56
CA LYS A 181 3.20 -20.32 -22.58
C LYS A 181 4.41 -21.11 -23.08
N GLN A 182 4.64 -21.13 -24.40
CA GLN A 182 5.76 -21.83 -25.01
C GLN A 182 7.06 -21.01 -25.02
N SER A 183 6.97 -19.69 -24.81
CA SER A 183 8.12 -18.78 -24.88
C SER A 183 9.11 -18.98 -23.72
N SER A 184 10.37 -18.59 -23.94
CA SER A 184 11.37 -18.49 -22.87
C SER A 184 10.96 -17.46 -21.81
N ASP A 185 10.32 -16.39 -22.25
CA ASP A 185 9.99 -15.22 -21.43
C ASP A 185 8.88 -15.57 -20.44
N TYR A 186 7.89 -16.36 -20.87
CA TYR A 186 6.86 -16.90 -19.98
C TYR A 186 7.43 -17.82 -18.91
N LYS A 187 8.41 -18.67 -19.27
CA LYS A 187 9.08 -19.55 -18.30
C LYS A 187 9.88 -18.75 -17.28
N ALA A 188 10.54 -17.67 -17.71
CA ALA A 188 11.23 -16.74 -16.81
C ALA A 188 10.25 -16.02 -15.89
N TYR A 189 9.13 -15.49 -16.43
CA TYR A 189 8.02 -14.92 -15.65
C TYR A 189 7.52 -15.91 -14.58
N ARG A 190 7.29 -17.17 -14.93
CA ARG A 190 6.85 -18.20 -13.97
C ARG A 190 7.84 -18.42 -12.82
N GLN A 191 9.14 -18.23 -13.04
CA GLN A 191 10.18 -18.42 -12.02
C GLN A 191 10.37 -17.21 -11.11
N THR A 192 10.10 -16.00 -11.62
CA THR A 192 10.38 -14.74 -10.91
C THR A 192 9.15 -14.10 -10.29
N ARG A 193 7.94 -14.44 -10.76
CA ARG A 193 6.70 -13.88 -10.23
C ARG A 193 6.40 -14.37 -8.81
N GLU A 194 5.82 -13.48 -8.02
CA GLU A 194 5.15 -13.80 -6.76
C GLU A 194 3.65 -13.87 -7.07
N ASN A 195 3.05 -15.05 -7.00
CA ASN A 195 1.61 -15.23 -7.17
C ASN A 195 0.97 -15.56 -5.82
N GLN A 196 -0.11 -14.86 -5.49
CA GLN A 196 -0.96 -15.11 -4.34
C GLN A 196 -2.39 -14.96 -4.86
N VAL A 197 -3.36 -15.61 -4.24
CA VAL A 197 -4.76 -15.56 -4.68
C VAL A 197 -5.62 -15.57 -3.43
N TYR A 198 -6.45 -14.55 -3.24
CA TYR A 198 -7.33 -14.40 -2.08
C TYR A 198 -8.75 -14.84 -2.39
N VAL A 199 -9.04 -16.13 -2.27
CA VAL A 199 -10.40 -16.63 -2.50
C VAL A 199 -11.27 -16.47 -1.25
N ARG A 200 -12.46 -15.90 -1.40
CA ARG A 200 -13.38 -15.59 -0.31
C ARG A 200 -14.79 -16.06 -0.62
N GLY A 201 -15.49 -16.52 0.41
CA GLY A 201 -16.76 -17.23 0.25
C GLY A 201 -16.60 -18.60 -0.40
N GLY A 202 -17.72 -19.26 -0.61
CA GLY A 202 -17.80 -20.63 -1.08
C GLY A 202 -17.39 -21.65 -0.01
N THR A 203 -17.01 -22.85 -0.42
CA THR A 203 -16.62 -23.93 0.50
C THR A 203 -15.14 -23.86 0.86
N ASP A 204 -14.77 -24.30 2.07
CA ASP A 204 -13.37 -24.32 2.51
C ASP A 204 -12.44 -25.08 1.56
N ALA A 205 -12.90 -26.22 1.02
CA ALA A 205 -12.11 -27.04 0.10
C ALA A 205 -11.78 -26.30 -1.20
N SER A 206 -12.78 -25.68 -1.85
CA SER A 206 -12.57 -24.96 -3.10
C SER A 206 -11.75 -23.67 -2.90
N ARG A 207 -11.97 -22.98 -1.77
CA ARG A 207 -11.19 -21.80 -1.38
C ARG A 207 -9.71 -22.11 -1.17
N VAL A 208 -9.40 -23.16 -0.41
CA VAL A 208 -8.01 -23.57 -0.14
C VAL A 208 -7.33 -23.99 -1.44
N GLU A 209 -8.01 -24.79 -2.26
CA GLU A 209 -7.47 -25.24 -3.54
C GLU A 209 -7.13 -24.05 -4.45
N LEU A 210 -8.07 -23.13 -4.69
CA LEU A 210 -7.84 -21.97 -5.54
C LEU A 210 -6.77 -21.01 -5.00
N SER A 211 -6.61 -20.91 -3.68
CA SER A 211 -5.63 -20.01 -3.06
C SER A 211 -4.20 -20.57 -3.04
N THR A 212 -4.05 -21.90 -3.11
CA THR A 212 -2.74 -22.58 -2.96
C THR A 212 -2.23 -23.24 -4.24
N SER A 213 -3.14 -23.61 -5.15
CA SER A 213 -2.80 -24.16 -6.46
C SER A 213 -2.41 -23.06 -7.46
N GLN A 214 -1.92 -23.46 -8.63
CA GLN A 214 -1.56 -22.54 -9.70
C GLN A 214 -2.36 -22.90 -10.96
N PRO A 215 -2.94 -21.92 -11.67
CA PRO A 215 -3.79 -22.18 -12.85
C PRO A 215 -3.14 -23.07 -13.91
N ASP A 216 -1.83 -22.91 -14.16
CA ASP A 216 -1.14 -23.72 -15.17
C ASP A 216 -0.77 -25.14 -14.73
N ASN A 217 -0.72 -25.42 -13.43
CA ASN A 217 -0.28 -26.73 -12.96
C ASN A 217 -1.31 -27.81 -13.33
N ASN A 218 -2.60 -27.47 -13.20
CA ASN A 218 -3.70 -28.28 -13.69
C ASN A 218 -4.87 -27.39 -14.16
N PRO A 219 -4.84 -26.86 -15.40
CA PRO A 219 -5.81 -25.86 -15.87
C PRO A 219 -7.26 -26.33 -15.86
N GLU A 220 -7.50 -27.61 -16.18
CA GLU A 220 -8.85 -28.16 -16.22
C GLU A 220 -9.45 -28.29 -14.82
N GLU A 221 -8.66 -28.79 -13.86
CA GLU A 221 -9.06 -28.91 -12.46
C GLU A 221 -9.22 -27.54 -11.80
N TYR A 222 -8.30 -26.61 -12.06
CA TYR A 222 -8.39 -25.25 -11.53
C TYR A 222 -9.66 -24.54 -12.02
N ARG A 223 -9.96 -24.62 -13.33
CA ARG A 223 -11.19 -24.06 -13.91
C ARG A 223 -12.44 -24.75 -13.37
N LYS A 224 -12.41 -26.08 -13.21
CA LYS A 224 -13.52 -26.82 -12.61
C LYS A 224 -13.77 -26.35 -11.18
N THR A 225 -12.72 -26.27 -10.36
CA THR A 225 -12.79 -25.81 -8.97
C THR A 225 -13.30 -24.37 -8.88
N PHE A 226 -12.86 -23.50 -9.79
CA PHE A 226 -13.36 -22.12 -9.89
C PHE A 226 -14.87 -22.08 -10.19
N ASN A 227 -15.34 -22.88 -11.15
CA ASN A 227 -16.77 -22.93 -11.50
C ASN A 227 -17.62 -23.52 -10.38
N GLU A 228 -17.12 -24.56 -9.70
CA GLU A 228 -17.78 -25.16 -8.54
C GLU A 228 -17.85 -24.16 -7.37
N TRP A 229 -16.75 -23.46 -7.07
CA TRP A 229 -16.71 -22.36 -6.11
C TRP A 229 -17.75 -21.27 -6.45
N ALA A 230 -17.76 -20.79 -7.70
CA ALA A 230 -18.70 -19.75 -8.13
C ALA A 230 -20.17 -20.21 -7.98
N GLN A 231 -20.47 -21.49 -8.23
CA GLN A 231 -21.81 -22.04 -8.01
C GLN A 231 -22.22 -22.09 -6.54
N THR A 232 -21.27 -22.30 -5.62
CA THR A 232 -21.59 -22.31 -4.18
C THR A 232 -22.09 -20.97 -3.69
N LEU A 233 -21.52 -19.86 -4.21
CA LEU A 233 -21.89 -18.48 -3.86
C LEU A 233 -23.35 -18.11 -4.18
N ASN A 234 -24.10 -18.98 -4.88
CA ASN A 234 -25.54 -18.82 -5.04
C ASN A 234 -26.32 -18.97 -3.72
N ASN A 235 -25.70 -19.50 -2.67
CA ASN A 235 -26.26 -19.62 -1.32
C ASN A 235 -25.70 -18.50 -0.43
N SER A 236 -26.56 -17.66 0.15
CA SER A 236 -26.10 -16.53 0.99
C SER A 236 -25.36 -16.98 2.26
N ASN A 237 -25.54 -18.23 2.71
CA ASN A 237 -24.77 -18.78 3.85
C ASN A 237 -23.32 -19.12 3.49
N THR A 238 -22.99 -19.13 2.19
CA THR A 238 -21.60 -19.29 1.70
C THR A 238 -21.03 -17.98 1.15
N ALA A 239 -21.81 -16.89 1.22
CA ALA A 239 -21.29 -15.56 0.95
C ALA A 239 -20.27 -15.19 2.05
N SER A 240 -19.35 -14.30 1.71
CA SER A 240 -18.35 -13.80 2.65
C SER A 240 -18.19 -12.30 2.46
N LEU A 241 -17.64 -11.64 3.48
CA LEU A 241 -17.21 -10.25 3.37
C LEU A 241 -15.96 -10.14 2.52
N VAL A 242 -16.01 -9.34 1.46
CA VAL A 242 -14.85 -9.20 0.57
C VAL A 242 -14.62 -7.79 0.04
N ASN A 243 -15.41 -6.83 0.51
CA ASN A 243 -15.16 -5.40 0.42
C ASN A 243 -15.84 -4.68 1.57
N ILE A 244 -15.12 -3.72 2.15
CA ILE A 244 -15.68 -2.77 3.11
C ILE A 244 -15.68 -1.37 2.53
N ARG A 245 -16.73 -0.60 2.85
CA ARG A 245 -16.73 0.85 2.72
C ARG A 245 -16.49 1.48 4.07
N VAL A 246 -15.44 2.27 4.18
CA VAL A 246 -15.08 3.01 5.38
C VAL A 246 -15.48 4.48 5.23
N ASP A 247 -16.16 5.00 6.23
CA ASP A 247 -16.44 6.42 6.35
C ASP A 247 -15.58 7.02 7.47
N SER A 248 -15.23 8.30 7.35
CA SER A 248 -14.53 8.99 8.43
C SER A 248 -15.45 9.16 9.61
N ILE A 249 -14.94 8.92 10.82
CA ILE A 249 -15.69 9.20 12.05
C ILE A 249 -16.12 10.68 12.14
N GLY A 250 -15.35 11.58 11.53
CA GLY A 250 -15.74 12.98 11.36
C GLY A 250 -17.00 13.13 10.53
N ASN A 251 -17.14 12.43 9.40
CA ASN A 251 -18.38 12.45 8.61
C ASN A 251 -19.55 11.85 9.39
N SER A 252 -19.33 10.78 10.15
CA SER A 252 -20.36 10.20 11.01
C SER A 252 -20.87 11.21 12.03
N LEU A 253 -19.98 11.99 12.64
CA LEU A 253 -20.34 13.08 13.56
C LEU A 253 -21.18 14.16 12.88
N ARG A 254 -20.81 14.59 11.65
CA ARG A 254 -21.60 15.59 10.89
C ARG A 254 -22.99 15.07 10.55
N LYS A 255 -23.07 13.81 10.12
CA LYS A 255 -24.33 13.13 9.73
C LYS A 255 -25.28 12.89 10.89
N SER A 256 -24.81 12.99 12.14
CA SER A 256 -25.68 12.87 13.32
C SER A 256 -26.76 13.96 13.42
N GLY A 257 -26.58 15.08 12.68
CA GLY A 257 -27.47 16.24 12.77
C GLY A 257 -27.32 17.06 14.06
N ASN A 258 -26.42 16.68 14.97
CA ASN A 258 -26.16 17.44 16.19
C ASN A 258 -25.21 18.63 15.89
N PRO A 259 -25.67 19.88 16.06
CA PRO A 259 -24.86 21.07 15.74
C PRO A 259 -23.59 21.19 16.59
N ASP A 260 -23.57 20.61 17.80
CA ASP A 260 -22.41 20.64 18.69
C ASP A 260 -21.25 19.78 18.17
N TYR A 261 -21.53 18.82 17.29
CA TYR A 261 -20.53 17.92 16.73
C TYR A 261 -19.86 18.50 15.47
N GLU A 262 -20.48 19.45 14.78
CA GLU A 262 -19.98 20.00 13.52
C GLU A 262 -18.57 20.64 13.64
N PRO A 263 -18.25 21.42 14.70
CA PRO A 263 -16.91 21.98 14.87
C PRO A 263 -15.84 20.91 15.14
N ALA A 264 -16.17 19.92 15.97
CA ALA A 264 -15.27 18.81 16.28
C ALA A 264 -15.04 17.94 15.06
N ALA A 265 -16.10 17.64 14.31
CA ALA A 265 -16.05 16.86 13.10
C ALA A 265 -15.17 17.50 12.02
N ARG A 266 -15.29 18.82 11.81
CA ARG A 266 -14.43 19.54 10.86
C ARG A 266 -12.96 19.46 11.23
N LYS A 267 -12.61 19.80 12.48
CA LYS A 267 -11.22 19.67 12.97
C LYS A 267 -10.69 18.25 12.82
N LEU A 268 -11.55 17.27 13.11
CA LEU A 268 -11.17 15.88 12.99
C LEU A 268 -10.88 15.54 11.54
N ILE A 269 -11.79 15.81 10.59
CA ILE A 269 -11.60 15.59 9.15
C ILE A 269 -10.30 16.24 8.64
N ASP A 270 -10.02 17.49 9.04
CA ASP A 270 -8.82 18.23 8.61
C ASP A 270 -7.53 17.60 9.16
N ALA A 271 -7.48 17.31 10.46
CA ALA A 271 -6.30 16.72 11.11
C ALA A 271 -6.02 15.31 10.59
N LEU A 272 -7.10 14.56 10.43
CA LEU A 272 -7.10 13.31 9.74
C LEU A 272 -6.49 13.55 8.32
N GLY A 273 -6.97 14.53 7.55
CA GLY A 273 -6.63 14.69 6.11
C GLY A 273 -5.15 14.96 5.92
N TYR A 274 -4.59 15.72 6.86
CA TYR A 274 -3.17 15.93 6.99
C TYR A 274 -2.38 14.62 7.20
N ILE A 275 -2.83 13.74 8.10
CA ILE A 275 -2.15 12.47 8.41
C ILE A 275 -2.15 11.51 7.21
N SER A 276 -3.24 11.40 6.43
CA SER A 276 -3.22 10.60 5.17
C SER A 276 -2.22 11.10 4.16
N ALA A 277 -2.07 12.41 4.08
CA ALA A 277 -1.27 13.06 3.06
C ALA A 277 0.22 12.86 3.33
N LEU A 278 0.59 12.30 4.50
CA LEU A 278 1.95 11.90 4.80
C LEU A 278 2.36 10.76 3.86
N ARG A 279 3.35 11.05 3.02
CA ARG A 279 4.02 10.10 2.15
C ARG A 279 5.24 9.53 2.86
N VAL A 280 5.49 8.25 2.66
CA VAL A 280 6.77 7.62 2.99
C VAL A 280 7.56 7.42 1.72
N ILE A 281 8.79 7.93 1.73
CA ILE A 281 9.73 7.85 0.63
C ILE A 281 10.98 7.14 1.15
N GLN A 282 11.43 6.09 0.47
CA GLN A 282 12.65 5.35 0.82
C GLN A 282 13.72 5.63 -0.21
N GLY A 283 14.95 5.84 0.27
CA GLY A 283 16.08 6.21 -0.56
C GLY A 283 17.41 5.83 0.04
N GLN A 284 18.46 6.42 -0.53
CA GLN A 284 19.85 6.23 -0.15
C GLN A 284 20.51 7.58 0.11
N ILE A 285 21.31 7.62 1.17
CA ILE A 285 22.30 8.67 1.39
C ILE A 285 23.66 8.05 1.08
N SER A 286 24.38 8.64 0.12
CA SER A 286 25.74 8.27 -0.21
C SER A 286 26.69 9.40 0.17
N VAL A 287 27.79 9.05 0.82
CA VAL A 287 28.84 9.98 1.23
C VAL A 287 30.18 9.53 0.67
N GLU A 288 31.02 10.50 0.32
CA GLU A 288 32.42 10.27 0.00
C GLU A 288 33.27 11.24 0.80
N SER A 289 34.39 10.77 1.35
CA SER A 289 35.38 11.61 2.01
C SER A 289 36.76 11.34 1.43
N PHE A 290 37.52 12.40 1.14
CA PHE A 290 38.93 12.36 0.79
C PHE A 290 39.77 13.23 1.75
N GLY A 291 40.94 12.72 2.14
CA GLY A 291 41.89 13.40 3.03
C GLY A 291 41.85 12.91 4.49
N THR A 292 42.69 13.51 5.33
CA THR A 292 42.85 13.16 6.76
C THR A 292 41.68 13.67 7.58
N THR A 293 40.61 12.88 7.65
CA THR A 293 39.43 13.21 8.45
C THR A 293 39.18 12.08 9.44
N GLU A 294 39.34 12.38 10.73
CA GLU A 294 38.92 11.46 11.78
C GLU A 294 37.39 11.45 11.80
N GLN A 295 36.80 10.42 11.18
CA GLN A 295 35.38 10.05 11.28
C GLN A 295 34.38 11.19 10.98
N PRO A 296 34.24 11.62 9.72
CA PRO A 296 33.34 12.73 9.38
C PRO A 296 31.88 12.41 9.72
N GLU A 297 31.19 13.43 10.27
CA GLU A 297 29.78 13.36 10.64
C GLU A 297 28.93 14.26 9.73
N TYR A 298 27.83 13.70 9.23
CA TYR A 298 26.88 14.35 8.35
C TYR A 298 25.55 14.49 9.09
N THR A 299 24.92 15.66 9.02
CA THR A 299 23.61 15.89 9.61
C THR A 299 22.57 16.08 8.51
N CYS A 300 21.47 15.37 8.62
CA CYS A 300 20.30 15.54 7.77
C CYS A 300 19.12 15.88 8.68
N SER A 301 18.42 16.96 8.39
CA SER A 301 17.29 17.42 9.19
C SER A 301 16.10 17.82 8.34
N LEU A 302 14.90 17.63 8.87
CA LEU A 302 13.64 18.02 8.26
C LEU A 302 13.10 19.25 8.97
N HIS A 303 12.74 20.27 8.20
CA HIS A 303 12.14 21.49 8.72
C HIS A 303 10.67 21.61 8.34
N ASN A 304 9.95 22.32 9.21
CA ASN A 304 8.74 23.07 8.90
C ASN A 304 7.38 22.36 8.80
N VAL A 305 7.19 21.08 9.15
CA VAL A 305 5.80 20.56 9.23
C VAL A 305 5.63 19.41 10.26
N PRO A 306 4.54 19.37 11.07
CA PRO A 306 4.30 18.30 12.04
C PRO A 306 4.24 16.89 11.44
N GLY A 307 4.70 15.86 12.15
CA GLY A 307 4.57 14.47 11.68
C GLY A 307 5.61 14.02 10.64
N MET A 308 6.56 14.90 10.30
CA MET A 308 7.74 14.52 9.53
C MET A 308 8.62 13.53 10.28
N GLN A 309 9.19 12.57 9.56
CA GLN A 309 10.15 11.63 10.12
C GLN A 309 11.31 11.35 9.17
N LEU A 310 12.54 11.35 9.69
CA LEU A 310 13.73 10.85 9.01
C LEU A 310 14.26 9.63 9.76
N LYS A 311 14.45 8.52 9.05
CA LYS A 311 14.83 7.25 9.67
C LYS A 311 15.94 6.56 8.90
N TYR A 312 16.95 6.09 9.63
CA TYR A 312 17.95 5.14 9.14
C TYR A 312 17.32 3.74 9.05
N ILE A 313 17.48 3.07 7.91
CA ILE A 313 16.97 1.70 7.69
C ILE A 313 18.10 0.70 7.88
N SER A 314 19.16 0.81 7.07
CA SER A 314 20.26 -0.15 7.04
C SER A 314 21.51 0.43 6.40
N ALA A 315 22.65 -0.17 6.71
CA ALA A 315 23.90 0.11 6.03
C ALA A 315 23.87 -0.53 4.63
N GLY A 316 24.46 0.14 3.66
CA GLY A 316 24.70 -0.39 2.33
C GLY A 316 26.11 -0.93 2.19
N LEU A 317 26.92 -0.26 1.37
CA LEU A 317 28.35 -0.49 1.21
C LEU A 317 29.12 0.53 2.07
N GLY A 318 30.20 0.09 2.73
CA GLY A 318 31.04 0.95 3.59
C GLY A 318 30.51 1.10 5.03
N ASN A 319 31.28 1.77 5.89
CA ASN A 319 30.99 1.86 7.32
C ASN A 319 30.22 3.16 7.70
N LEU A 320 29.06 3.40 7.08
CA LEU A 320 28.19 4.52 7.47
C LEU A 320 27.21 4.07 8.55
N SER A 321 27.23 4.74 9.70
CA SER A 321 26.43 4.36 10.87
C SER A 321 25.71 5.56 11.50
N PRO A 322 24.48 5.38 12.04
CA PRO A 322 23.79 6.44 12.75
C PRO A 322 24.46 6.70 14.11
N VAL A 323 24.79 7.95 14.39
CA VAL A 323 25.32 8.41 15.69
C VAL A 323 24.18 8.87 16.59
N ASN A 324 23.22 9.59 16.00
CA ASN A 324 22.02 10.05 16.68
C ASN A 324 20.85 10.06 15.69
N GLN A 325 19.66 9.73 16.19
CA GLN A 325 18.43 9.75 15.43
C GLN A 325 17.29 10.31 16.28
N GLU A 326 16.81 11.48 15.89
CA GLU A 326 15.58 12.12 16.37
C GLU A 326 14.51 12.03 15.27
N PRO A 327 13.22 12.27 15.57
CA PRO A 327 12.17 12.19 14.56
C PRO A 327 12.50 13.00 13.30
N THR A 328 13.01 14.21 13.42
CA THR A 328 13.30 15.10 12.28
C THR A 328 14.80 15.30 12.03
N SER A 329 15.69 14.53 12.66
CA SER A 329 17.14 14.71 12.51
C SER A 329 17.88 13.37 12.54
N LEU A 330 18.74 13.15 11.56
CA LEU A 330 19.58 11.98 11.45
C LEU A 330 21.03 12.42 11.31
N LYS A 331 21.85 11.98 12.25
CA LYS A 331 23.30 12.21 12.23
C LYS A 331 24.02 10.92 11.87
N LEU A 332 24.77 10.93 10.78
CA LEU A 332 25.50 9.78 10.25
C LEU A 332 27.00 9.98 10.39
N ARG A 333 27.73 8.92 10.72
CA ARG A 333 29.19 8.92 10.80
C ARG A 333 29.78 7.89 9.87
N LEU A 334 30.73 8.34 9.06
CA LEU A 334 31.56 7.48 8.23
C LEU A 334 32.74 6.98 9.09
N GLN A 335 32.78 5.68 9.39
CA GLN A 335 33.91 5.10 10.12
C GLN A 335 35.07 4.86 9.15
N ALA A 336 36.25 5.37 9.50
CA ALA A 336 37.46 5.08 8.75
C ALA A 336 37.80 3.59 8.83
N ASN A 337 38.22 2.99 7.71
CA ASN A 337 38.82 1.66 7.75
C ASN A 337 40.20 1.76 8.43
N PRO A 338 40.46 1.01 9.53
CA PRO A 338 41.77 1.03 10.15
C PRO A 338 42.79 0.46 9.16
N THR A 339 43.69 1.29 8.66
CA THR A 339 44.83 0.84 7.86
C THR A 339 46.07 0.98 8.74
N PRO A 340 46.83 -0.10 9.00
CA PRO A 340 48.10 0.02 9.72
C PRO A 340 49.09 0.79 8.83
N SER A 341 49.54 1.97 9.24
CA SER A 341 50.66 2.65 8.58
C SER A 341 51.99 2.19 9.19
N SER A 342 52.99 1.94 8.34
CA SER A 342 54.33 1.50 8.72
C SER A 342 55.36 2.62 8.77
N GLU A 343 54.96 3.89 8.63
CA GLU A 343 55.87 5.04 8.66
C GLU A 343 55.29 6.18 9.52
N PRO A 344 56.07 6.72 10.48
CA PRO A 344 55.58 7.70 11.44
C PRO A 344 55.44 9.14 10.90
N ASP A 345 55.91 9.47 9.69
CA ASP A 345 55.99 10.87 9.23
C ASP A 345 55.60 11.11 7.75
N VAL A 346 54.94 10.15 7.09
CA VAL A 346 54.42 10.34 5.72
C VAL A 346 52.89 10.24 5.72
N ILE A 347 52.22 11.40 5.68
CA ILE A 347 50.77 11.48 5.48
C ILE A 347 50.48 11.27 3.99
N VAL A 348 50.28 10.01 3.59
CA VAL A 348 49.76 9.69 2.26
C VAL A 348 48.25 9.98 2.26
N PRO A 349 47.70 10.76 1.29
CA PRO A 349 46.26 10.91 1.16
C PRO A 349 45.61 9.54 0.91
N GLN A 350 44.77 9.08 1.85
CA GLN A 350 44.01 7.84 1.69
C GLN A 350 43.09 7.95 0.46
N SER A 351 42.99 6.86 -0.30
CA SER A 351 41.97 6.72 -1.36
C SER A 351 40.59 6.94 -0.76
N GLY A 352 39.74 7.70 -1.45
CA GLY A 352 38.43 8.12 -0.96
C GLY A 352 37.65 6.99 -0.30
N THR A 353 37.11 7.25 0.90
CA THR A 353 36.17 6.33 1.54
C THR A 353 34.78 6.72 1.10
N SER A 354 34.13 5.86 0.32
CA SER A 354 32.73 5.98 -0.03
C SER A 354 31.88 5.02 0.82
N ALA A 355 30.72 5.49 1.24
CA ALA A 355 29.74 4.64 1.89
C ALA A 355 28.32 5.12 1.60
N TRP A 356 27.35 4.24 1.75
CA TRP A 356 25.95 4.62 1.64
C TRP A 356 25.06 3.89 2.65
N ALA A 357 23.93 4.50 2.97
CA ALA A 357 22.92 3.95 3.86
C ALA A 357 21.53 4.14 3.28
N ASN A 358 20.65 3.17 3.52
CA ASN A 358 19.24 3.30 3.20
C ASN A 358 18.55 4.17 4.26
N VAL A 359 17.73 5.11 3.80
CA VAL A 359 16.96 6.02 4.64
C VAL A 359 15.49 6.05 4.24
N GLN A 360 14.65 6.48 5.17
CA GLN A 360 13.22 6.67 4.98
C GLN A 360 12.85 8.09 5.42
N VAL A 361 12.12 8.82 4.57
CA VAL A 361 11.55 10.13 4.85
C VAL A 361 10.03 9.99 4.89
N THR A 362 9.40 10.46 5.97
CA THR A 362 7.94 10.66 6.06
C THR A 362 7.67 12.15 5.98
N THR A 363 6.82 12.58 5.05
CA THR A 363 6.60 14.00 4.74
C THR A 363 5.17 14.25 4.25
N PRO A 364 4.52 15.38 4.56
CA PRO A 364 3.24 15.75 3.93
C PRO A 364 3.43 16.02 2.42
N GLN A 365 2.31 16.16 1.70
CA GLN A 365 2.31 16.63 0.30
C GLN A 365 2.78 18.09 0.15
N GLU A 366 2.78 18.86 1.22
CA GLU A 366 3.23 20.26 1.18
C GLU A 366 4.75 20.33 0.98
N ALA A 367 5.21 21.46 0.40
CA ALA A 367 6.61 21.72 0.11
C ALA A 367 7.45 21.59 1.39
N SER A 368 8.14 20.46 1.47
CA SER A 368 8.94 20.06 2.63
C SER A 368 10.40 20.13 2.25
N VAL A 369 11.28 20.49 3.20
CA VAL A 369 12.70 20.70 2.91
C VAL A 369 13.55 19.77 3.77
N VAL A 370 14.42 19.00 3.10
CA VAL A 370 15.52 18.30 3.74
C VAL A 370 16.72 19.24 3.76
N HIS A 371 17.16 19.57 4.96
CA HIS A 371 18.38 20.33 5.21
C HIS A 371 19.54 19.37 5.45
N LEU A 372 20.54 19.45 4.57
CA LEU A 372 21.76 18.67 4.65
C LEU A 372 22.92 19.56 5.11
N GLU A 373 23.65 19.11 6.11
CA GLU A 373 24.86 19.76 6.62
C GLU A 373 26.06 18.82 6.48
N LYS A 374 27.12 19.31 5.83
CA LYS A 374 28.37 18.57 5.64
C LYS A 374 29.36 18.82 6.81
N PRO A 375 30.35 17.94 7.02
CA PRO A 375 31.36 18.12 8.06
C PRO A 375 32.10 19.47 7.91
N THR A 376 32.35 20.14 9.02
CA THR A 376 33.11 21.40 9.07
C THR A 376 34.63 21.19 9.16
N SER A 377 35.08 19.95 9.35
CA SER A 377 36.50 19.57 9.41
C SER A 377 37.20 19.74 8.05
N LYS A 378 38.50 20.08 8.06
CA LYS A 378 39.32 20.19 6.84
C LYS A 378 39.31 18.85 6.08
N GLY A 379 38.77 18.82 4.87
CA GLY A 379 38.65 17.61 4.05
C GLY A 379 37.81 17.85 2.80
N TRP A 380 37.79 16.87 1.90
CA TRP A 380 36.99 16.87 0.68
C TRP A 380 35.80 15.95 0.90
N TYR A 381 34.56 16.44 0.78
CA TYR A 381 33.36 15.63 1.02
C TYR A 381 32.37 15.73 -0.14
N SER A 382 31.69 14.63 -0.41
CA SER A 382 30.52 14.55 -1.29
C SER A 382 29.35 13.95 -0.53
N LEU A 383 28.15 14.47 -0.75
CA LEU A 383 26.90 13.95 -0.19
C LEU A 383 25.85 13.90 -1.30
N VAL A 384 25.26 12.72 -1.50
CA VAL A 384 24.19 12.47 -2.46
C VAL A 384 22.99 11.90 -1.71
N LEU A 385 21.84 12.54 -1.89
CA LEU A 385 20.56 12.00 -1.46
C LEU A 385 19.78 11.54 -2.70
N ASP A 386 19.41 10.26 -2.72
CA ASP A 386 18.68 9.61 -3.80
C ASP A 386 17.43 8.93 -3.22
N LEU A 387 16.26 9.56 -3.36
CA LEU A 387 15.01 9.08 -2.78
C LEU A 387 14.18 8.18 -3.72
N GLN A 388 14.68 7.86 -4.93
CA GLN A 388 13.99 6.97 -5.85
C GLN A 388 14.96 6.34 -6.87
N PRO A 389 14.93 5.01 -7.11
CA PRO A 389 15.79 4.38 -8.12
C PRO A 389 15.60 5.02 -9.51
N GLY A 390 16.62 5.72 -10.01
CA GLY A 390 16.59 6.44 -11.30
C GLY A 390 15.95 7.83 -11.26
N GLY A 391 15.67 8.37 -10.07
CA GLY A 391 15.17 9.72 -9.86
C GLY A 391 16.25 10.82 -9.90
N PRO A 392 15.88 12.08 -9.59
CA PRO A 392 16.81 13.20 -9.44
C PRO A 392 17.82 12.91 -8.33
N LYS A 393 19.11 13.05 -8.63
CA LYS A 393 20.17 13.00 -7.62
C LYS A 393 20.53 14.41 -7.24
N VAL A 394 20.41 14.75 -5.96
CA VAL A 394 20.96 16.02 -5.46
C VAL A 394 22.34 15.74 -4.88
N GLN A 395 23.35 16.32 -5.52
CA GLN A 395 24.75 16.15 -5.17
C GLN A 395 25.32 17.46 -4.62
N SER A 396 25.90 17.39 -3.43
CA SER A 396 26.81 18.42 -2.91
C SER A 396 28.24 17.92 -3.10
N THR A 397 29.02 18.57 -3.96
CA THR A 397 30.43 18.21 -4.25
C THR A 397 31.42 19.06 -3.47
N VAL A 398 32.70 18.73 -3.63
CA VAL A 398 33.82 19.43 -2.99
C VAL A 398 33.98 20.87 -3.47
N ASP A 399 33.64 21.16 -4.72
CA ASP A 399 33.71 22.51 -5.29
C ASP A 399 32.60 23.43 -4.75
N ASP A 400 31.62 22.86 -4.05
CA ASP A 400 30.57 23.62 -3.38
C ASP A 400 31.09 24.23 -2.07
N LYS A 401 31.16 25.56 -2.03
CA LYS A 401 31.53 26.32 -0.83
C LYS A 401 30.44 26.32 0.24
N GLN A 402 29.21 25.91 -0.09
CA GLN A 402 28.12 25.84 0.86
C GLN A 402 28.30 24.64 1.79
N THR A 403 28.24 24.89 3.10
CA THR A 403 28.30 23.85 4.15
C THR A 403 26.93 23.20 4.39
N THR A 404 25.87 23.86 3.93
CA THR A 404 24.48 23.47 4.11
C THR A 404 23.73 23.54 2.80
N ARG A 405 22.79 22.63 2.57
CA ARG A 405 21.85 22.69 1.44
C ARG A 405 20.43 22.38 1.86
N ASP A 406 19.49 23.18 1.37
CA ASP A 406 18.06 22.97 1.48
C ASP A 406 17.54 22.33 0.21
N ILE A 407 16.89 21.17 0.33
CA ILE A 407 16.39 20.40 -0.80
C ILE A 407 14.89 20.18 -0.63
N PRO A 408 14.05 20.68 -1.55
CA PRO A 408 12.63 20.35 -1.55
C PRO A 408 12.43 18.84 -1.76
N VAL A 409 11.66 18.19 -0.90
CA VAL A 409 11.39 16.75 -0.96
C VAL A 409 10.65 16.38 -2.25
N ASP A 410 9.76 17.24 -2.75
CA ASP A 410 9.07 17.02 -4.02
C ASP A 410 10.04 16.97 -5.22
N SER A 411 11.14 17.74 -5.15
CA SER A 411 12.20 17.70 -6.17
C SER A 411 13.03 16.42 -6.12
N LEU A 412 12.88 15.59 -5.09
CA LEU A 412 13.51 14.27 -4.96
C LEU A 412 12.55 13.12 -5.30
N ALA A 413 11.25 13.42 -5.44
CA ALA A 413 10.18 12.45 -5.66
C ALA A 413 9.66 12.39 -7.12
N ILE A 414 10.11 13.29 -7.99
CA ILE A 414 9.70 13.37 -9.40
C ILE A 414 10.89 13.02 -10.28
N SER A 415 10.81 11.96 -11.08
CA SER A 415 11.87 11.58 -12.03
C SER A 415 12.28 12.76 -12.92
N GLY A 416 13.55 13.17 -12.87
CA GLY A 416 14.11 14.22 -13.72
C GLY A 416 15.48 14.67 -13.25
N THR A 417 16.47 14.73 -14.13
CA THR A 417 17.81 15.25 -13.80
C THR A 417 17.72 16.76 -13.57
N TYR A 418 17.89 17.20 -12.32
CA TYR A 418 18.05 18.61 -11.98
C TYR A 418 19.52 18.91 -11.68
N GLY A 419 20.17 19.54 -12.66
CA GLY A 419 21.32 20.42 -12.47
C GLY A 419 22.67 19.76 -12.15
N THR A 420 23.58 19.87 -13.13
CA THR A 420 25.04 19.91 -12.96
C THR A 420 25.50 20.94 -11.94
#